data_AF-A0A317FA15-F1
#
_entry.id   AF-A0A317FA15-F1
#
_cell.length_a   1.000
_cell.length_b   1.000
_cell.length_c   1.000
_cell.angle_alpha   90.00
_cell.angle_beta   90.00
_cell.angle_gamma   90.00
#
_symmetry.space_group_name_H-M   'P 1'
#
loop_
_entity.id
_entity.type
_entity.pdbx_description
1 polymer ?
#
loop_
_entity_poly.entity_id
_entity_poly.type
_entity_poly.pdbx_seq_one_letter_code
_entity_poly.pdbx_strand_id
1 'polypeptide(L)'
;MPQLSVSTTDLKAWGTVWRGSVGSPKKDGTPKGKRADAFDKKQGMDFGLVFDTAFARALAEMLGGVSVMSPENDSLLPPHPNCVELGKTRIVGGIRPQNYDAAYRPDGPRVVYDSKTLNDRKSIGKNWQNMVNDLATEASTVHTRFPYCIVAFIVVLPKPALQPSQARALIRTLERLGSRGDELDQHHLAEAIAMCVWDPDTGQIDNAVPPPDSILRIEALPGRIHPTYLDRYKNLPPHEAEEMREASEGEADEEEG
;
A
#
# COMPACT_ATOMS: atom_id res chain seq x y z
N MET A 1 -6.50 12.05 -3.56
CA MET A 1 -6.58 10.97 -2.54
C MET A 1 -6.70 11.60 -1.17
N PRO A 2 -7.69 11.22 -0.35
CA PRO A 2 -7.78 11.64 1.04
C PRO A 2 -6.62 11.06 1.88
N GLN A 3 -6.46 11.59 3.09
CA GLN A 3 -5.50 11.07 4.06
C GLN A 3 -5.89 9.67 4.54
N LEU A 4 -4.89 8.82 4.78
CA LEU A 4 -5.13 7.45 5.26
C LEU A 4 -5.61 7.49 6.71
N SER A 5 -6.81 6.95 6.95
CA SER A 5 -7.38 6.85 8.30
C SER A 5 -7.03 5.50 8.94
N VAL A 6 -5.90 5.44 9.65
CA VAL A 6 -5.47 4.26 10.41
C VAL A 6 -6.00 4.34 11.85
N SER A 7 -6.77 3.35 12.29
CA SER A 7 -7.41 3.32 13.61
C SER A 7 -6.40 3.15 14.75
N THR A 8 -6.21 4.19 15.56
CA THR A 8 -5.38 4.12 16.79
C THR A 8 -5.90 3.07 17.76
N THR A 9 -7.23 2.90 17.85
CA THR A 9 -7.85 1.88 18.71
C THR A 9 -7.46 0.48 18.25
N ASP A 10 -7.49 0.21 16.94
CA ASP A 10 -7.13 -1.09 16.40
C ASP A 10 -5.63 -1.35 16.57
N LEU A 11 -4.79 -0.34 16.32
CA LEU A 11 -3.35 -0.42 16.56
C LEU A 11 -3.06 -0.73 18.04
N LYS A 12 -3.77 -0.12 18.98
CA LYS A 12 -3.60 -0.41 20.42
C LYS A 12 -4.04 -1.84 20.78
N ALA A 13 -5.12 -2.34 20.18
CA ALA A 13 -5.53 -3.73 20.35
C ALA A 13 -4.46 -4.70 19.82
N TRP A 14 -3.90 -4.41 18.65
CA TRP A 14 -2.75 -5.13 18.10
C TRP A 14 -1.49 -5.00 18.96
N GLY A 15 -1.31 -3.87 19.63
CA GLY A 15 -0.30 -3.65 20.66
C GLY A 15 -0.36 -4.66 21.79
N THR A 16 -1.56 -4.91 22.31
CA THR A 16 -1.80 -5.95 23.32
C THR A 16 -1.41 -7.34 22.80
N VAL A 17 -1.80 -7.65 21.56
CA VAL A 17 -1.42 -8.92 20.90
C VAL A 17 0.09 -9.01 20.74
N TRP A 18 0.76 -7.92 20.34
CA TRP A 18 2.20 -7.85 20.11
C TRP A 18 3.00 -8.10 21.40
N ARG A 19 2.61 -7.42 22.49
CA ARG A 19 3.19 -7.57 23.84
C ARG A 19 2.94 -8.96 24.43
N GLY A 20 1.81 -9.59 24.13
CA GLY A 20 1.41 -10.87 24.71
C GLY A 20 2.31 -12.06 24.32
N SER A 21 2.13 -13.19 25.01
CA SER A 21 2.80 -14.47 24.72
C SER A 21 1.89 -15.48 24.02
N VAL A 22 0.67 -15.09 23.66
CA VAL A 22 -0.30 -15.92 22.97
C VAL A 22 -0.26 -15.64 21.47
N GLY A 23 0.10 -16.67 20.71
CA GLY A 23 0.10 -16.69 19.26
C GLY A 23 -1.24 -17.11 18.68
N SER A 24 -1.29 -17.16 17.35
CA SER A 24 -2.42 -17.65 16.58
C SER A 24 -2.78 -19.08 16.97
N PRO A 25 -4.07 -19.43 17.04
CA PRO A 25 -4.50 -20.78 17.38
C PRO A 25 -4.00 -21.79 16.34
N LYS A 26 -3.75 -23.01 16.79
CA LYS A 26 -3.52 -24.16 15.92
C LYS A 26 -4.83 -24.57 15.23
N LYS A 27 -4.75 -25.53 14.30
CA LYS A 27 -5.93 -26.09 13.60
C LYS A 27 -6.99 -26.67 14.55
N ASP A 28 -6.57 -27.17 15.72
CA ASP A 28 -7.45 -27.71 16.76
C ASP A 28 -8.01 -26.65 17.72
N GLY A 29 -7.77 -25.36 17.45
CA GLY A 29 -8.22 -24.24 18.28
C GLY A 29 -7.34 -23.96 19.50
N THR A 30 -6.34 -24.79 19.79
CA THR A 30 -5.47 -24.57 20.95
C THR A 30 -4.52 -23.38 20.71
N PRO A 31 -4.32 -22.49 21.70
CA PRO A 31 -3.42 -21.36 21.54
C PRO A 31 -1.97 -21.83 21.35
N LYS A 32 -1.26 -21.25 20.39
CA LYS A 32 0.17 -21.45 20.23
C LYS A 32 0.92 -20.45 21.12
N GLY A 33 1.98 -20.87 21.81
CA GLY A 33 2.87 -19.92 22.48
C GLY A 33 3.69 -19.12 21.47
N LYS A 34 3.88 -17.82 21.74
CA LYS A 34 4.84 -16.96 21.04
C LYS A 34 5.69 -16.19 22.03
N ARG A 35 6.79 -15.62 21.54
CA ARG A 35 7.58 -14.67 22.32
C ARG A 35 6.78 -13.37 22.48
N ALA A 36 6.89 -12.74 23.65
CA ALA A 36 6.47 -11.36 23.84
C ALA A 36 7.21 -10.42 22.87
N ASP A 37 6.64 -9.24 22.65
CA ASP A 37 7.23 -8.20 21.78
C ASP A 37 7.50 -8.70 20.34
N ALA A 38 6.58 -9.53 19.82
CA ALA A 38 6.68 -10.10 18.49
C ALA A 38 5.32 -10.59 18.01
N PHE A 39 5.03 -10.48 16.72
CA PHE A 39 3.96 -11.25 16.09
C PHE A 39 4.47 -12.61 15.60
N ASP A 40 3.60 -13.61 15.63
CA ASP A 40 3.80 -14.76 14.75
C ASP A 40 3.46 -14.41 13.30
N LYS A 41 3.67 -15.36 12.37
CA LYS A 41 3.47 -15.12 10.95
C LYS A 41 2.05 -14.70 10.61
N LYS A 42 1.03 -15.35 11.17
CA LYS A 42 -0.37 -15.06 10.84
C LYS A 42 -0.79 -13.73 11.44
N GLN A 43 -0.43 -13.47 12.71
CA GLN A 43 -0.65 -12.17 13.36
C GLN A 43 -0.02 -11.02 12.57
N GLY A 44 1.19 -11.19 12.06
CA GLY A 44 1.86 -10.16 11.25
C GLY A 44 1.15 -9.87 9.93
N MET A 45 0.54 -10.88 9.29
CA MET A 45 -0.29 -10.70 8.09
C MET A 45 -1.62 -10.03 8.44
N ASP A 46 -2.31 -10.52 9.46
CA ASP A 46 -3.59 -9.96 9.92
C ASP A 46 -3.43 -8.51 10.39
N PHE A 47 -2.27 -8.15 10.96
CA PHE A 47 -1.93 -6.77 11.33
C PHE A 47 -1.75 -5.86 10.12
N GLY A 48 -1.16 -6.35 9.03
CA GLY A 48 -1.00 -5.61 7.77
C GLY A 48 -2.34 -5.12 7.21
N LEU A 49 -3.40 -5.94 7.36
CA LEU A 49 -4.75 -5.64 6.90
C LEU A 49 -5.32 -4.30 7.42
N VAL A 50 -4.85 -3.81 8.58
CA VAL A 50 -5.21 -2.50 9.12
C VAL A 50 -4.80 -1.39 8.14
N PHE A 51 -3.59 -1.47 7.59
CA PHE A 51 -3.05 -0.51 6.64
C PHE A 51 -3.62 -0.74 5.24
N ASP A 52 -3.79 -2.00 4.84
CA ASP A 52 -4.33 -2.35 3.52
C ASP A 52 -5.78 -1.84 3.37
N THR A 53 -6.59 -1.99 4.43
CA THR A 53 -7.95 -1.46 4.46
C THR A 53 -7.96 0.07 4.40
N ALA A 54 -7.07 0.74 5.13
CA ALA A 54 -6.97 2.20 5.10
C ALA A 54 -6.55 2.72 3.72
N PHE A 55 -5.58 2.06 3.09
CA PHE A 55 -5.13 2.37 1.74
C PHE A 55 -6.26 2.17 0.71
N ALA A 56 -6.90 0.99 0.69
CA ALA A 56 -7.94 0.65 -0.27
C ALA A 56 -9.14 1.61 -0.19
N ARG A 57 -9.55 2.00 1.03
CA ARG A 57 -10.62 3.00 1.22
C ARG A 57 -10.23 4.38 0.69
N ALA A 58 -9.03 4.85 1.02
CA ALA A 58 -8.55 6.13 0.53
C ALA A 58 -8.40 6.14 -1.00
N LEU A 59 -7.96 5.04 -1.59
CA LEU A 59 -7.87 4.89 -3.04
C LEU A 59 -9.27 4.90 -3.68
N ALA A 60 -10.22 4.15 -3.10
CA ALA A 60 -11.60 4.10 -3.60
C ALA A 60 -12.28 5.48 -3.56
N GLU A 61 -12.08 6.23 -2.47
CA GLU A 61 -12.59 7.61 -2.36
C GLU A 61 -11.92 8.56 -3.36
N MET A 62 -10.59 8.44 -3.57
CA MET A 62 -9.89 9.21 -4.62
C MET A 62 -10.52 9.00 -6.00
N LEU A 63 -10.93 7.77 -6.30
CA LEU A 63 -11.47 7.36 -7.60
C LEU A 63 -12.97 7.71 -7.77
N GLY A 64 -13.53 8.54 -6.89
CA GLY A 64 -14.95 8.94 -6.96
C GLY A 64 -15.89 8.03 -6.16
N GLY A 65 -15.39 7.34 -5.14
CA GLY A 65 -16.22 6.50 -4.26
C GLY A 65 -16.58 5.14 -4.87
N VAL A 66 -15.67 4.56 -5.65
CA VAL A 66 -15.85 3.21 -6.23
C VAL A 66 -15.92 2.15 -5.13
N SER A 67 -16.45 0.96 -5.45
CA SER A 67 -16.54 -0.12 -4.47
C SER A 67 -15.15 -0.70 -4.12
N VAL A 68 -15.00 -1.14 -2.88
CA VAL A 68 -13.88 -2.01 -2.46
C VAL A 68 -14.39 -3.44 -2.45
N MET A 69 -13.74 -4.32 -3.20
CA MET A 69 -14.16 -5.72 -3.38
C MET A 69 -12.99 -6.67 -3.11
N SER A 70 -13.28 -7.90 -2.70
CA SER A 70 -12.23 -8.92 -2.62
C SER A 70 -11.89 -9.43 -4.02
N PRO A 71 -10.60 -9.66 -4.34
CA PRO A 71 -10.21 -10.24 -5.62
C PRO A 71 -10.73 -11.68 -5.74
N GLU A 72 -10.99 -12.10 -6.97
CA GLU A 72 -11.28 -13.51 -7.28
C GLU A 72 -9.97 -14.30 -7.37
N ASN A 73 -9.89 -15.41 -6.64
CA ASN A 73 -8.69 -16.25 -6.60
C ASN A 73 -8.30 -16.70 -8.01
N ASP A 74 -7.02 -16.52 -8.35
CA ASP A 74 -6.40 -16.90 -9.63
C ASP A 74 -6.99 -16.20 -10.87
N SER A 75 -7.91 -15.26 -10.71
CA SER A 75 -8.40 -14.42 -11.82
C SER A 75 -7.36 -13.40 -12.25
N LEU A 76 -7.24 -13.21 -13.57
CA LEU A 76 -6.42 -12.15 -14.16
C LEU A 76 -7.22 -10.86 -14.41
N LEU A 77 -8.52 -10.85 -14.12
CA LEU A 77 -9.43 -9.73 -14.28
C LEU A 77 -10.01 -9.31 -12.93
N PRO A 78 -10.33 -8.02 -12.72
CA PRO A 78 -10.98 -7.59 -11.49
C PRO A 78 -12.42 -8.13 -11.42
N PRO A 79 -12.99 -8.30 -10.21
CA PRO A 79 -14.37 -8.76 -10.04
C PRO A 79 -15.39 -7.76 -10.64
N HIS A 80 -15.00 -6.49 -10.74
CA HIS A 80 -15.77 -5.45 -11.41
C HIS A 80 -14.79 -4.49 -12.12
N PRO A 81 -15.11 -3.97 -13.33
CA PRO A 81 -14.19 -3.09 -14.05
C PRO A 81 -13.79 -1.85 -13.24
N ASN A 82 -14.72 -1.27 -12.49
CA ASN A 82 -14.46 -0.08 -11.68
C ASN A 82 -14.57 -0.39 -10.18
N CYS A 83 -13.60 -1.08 -9.62
CA CYS A 83 -13.49 -1.31 -8.18
C CYS A 83 -12.02 -1.34 -7.73
N VAL A 84 -11.81 -1.05 -6.45
CA VAL A 84 -10.54 -1.32 -5.77
C VAL A 84 -10.59 -2.72 -5.18
N GLU A 85 -9.61 -3.54 -5.50
CA GLU A 85 -9.45 -4.86 -4.90
C GLU A 85 -8.67 -4.77 -3.60
N LEU A 86 -9.20 -5.40 -2.54
CA LEU A 86 -8.55 -5.55 -1.24
C LEU A 86 -8.35 -7.03 -0.91
N GLY A 87 -7.10 -7.41 -0.69
CA GLY A 87 -6.65 -8.78 -0.52
C GLY A 87 -5.73 -9.22 -1.64
N LYS A 88 -5.37 -10.51 -1.63
CA LYS A 88 -4.34 -11.11 -2.50
C LYS A 88 -4.68 -10.98 -4.00
N THR A 89 -4.30 -9.86 -4.60
CA THR A 89 -4.60 -9.53 -5.99
C THR A 89 -3.44 -9.93 -6.88
N ARG A 90 -3.68 -10.87 -7.80
CA ARG A 90 -2.63 -11.46 -8.65
C ARG A 90 -2.38 -10.60 -9.88
N ILE A 91 -1.14 -10.11 -10.03
CA ILE A 91 -0.68 -9.38 -11.22
C ILE A 91 0.39 -10.20 -11.93
N VAL A 92 0.22 -10.41 -13.24
CA VAL A 92 1.23 -11.07 -14.09
C VAL A 92 2.18 -10.02 -14.62
N GLY A 93 3.25 -9.73 -13.87
CA GLY A 93 4.28 -8.77 -14.28
C GLY A 93 5.21 -9.28 -15.39
N GLY A 94 6.22 -8.48 -15.73
CA GLY A 94 7.19 -8.78 -16.78
C GLY A 94 8.27 -9.79 -16.38
N ILE A 95 8.54 -9.94 -15.08
CA ILE A 95 9.53 -10.87 -14.53
C ILE A 95 8.86 -12.15 -14.02
N ARG A 96 7.82 -12.01 -13.18
CA ARG A 96 7.07 -13.11 -12.59
C ARG A 96 5.64 -12.68 -12.21
N PRO A 97 4.71 -13.62 -11.98
CA PRO A 97 3.48 -13.30 -11.27
C PRO A 97 3.75 -12.92 -9.81
N GLN A 98 3.08 -11.89 -9.32
CA GLN A 98 3.20 -11.37 -7.95
C GLN A 98 1.80 -11.09 -7.39
N ASN A 99 1.62 -11.21 -6.08
CA ASN A 99 0.40 -10.75 -5.43
C ASN A 99 0.66 -9.44 -4.70
N TYR A 100 -0.35 -8.59 -4.70
CA TYR A 100 -0.41 -7.31 -4.01
C TYR A 100 -1.59 -7.31 -3.05
N ASP A 101 -1.47 -6.61 -1.92
CA ASP A 101 -2.51 -6.50 -0.90
C ASP A 101 -3.69 -5.60 -1.33
N ALA A 102 -3.47 -4.67 -2.26
CA ALA A 102 -4.55 -3.94 -2.92
C ALA A 102 -4.18 -3.58 -4.37
N ALA A 103 -5.19 -3.43 -5.23
CA ALA A 103 -4.99 -2.95 -6.59
C ALA A 103 -6.20 -2.20 -7.13
N TYR A 104 -5.95 -1.32 -8.09
CA TYR A 104 -6.94 -0.76 -8.99
C TYR A 104 -6.52 -1.05 -10.43
N ARG A 105 -7.30 -1.88 -11.14
CA ARG A 105 -6.90 -2.45 -12.43
C ARG A 105 -8.01 -2.57 -13.50
N PRO A 106 -8.71 -1.48 -13.84
CA PRO A 106 -9.86 -1.50 -14.77
C PRO A 106 -9.52 -2.05 -16.17
N ASP A 107 -8.32 -1.76 -16.66
CA ASP A 107 -7.83 -2.06 -18.02
C ASP A 107 -6.39 -2.58 -18.00
N GLY A 108 -5.98 -3.14 -16.86
CA GLY A 108 -4.59 -3.36 -16.48
C GLY A 108 -4.26 -2.62 -15.19
N PRO A 109 -3.19 -2.98 -14.48
CA PRO A 109 -2.88 -2.38 -13.19
C PRO A 109 -2.50 -0.90 -13.35
N ARG A 110 -3.32 -0.02 -12.77
CA ARG A 110 -3.03 1.41 -12.68
C ARG A 110 -2.41 1.79 -11.34
N VAL A 111 -2.90 1.19 -10.27
CA VAL A 111 -2.32 1.30 -8.93
C VAL A 111 -2.21 -0.09 -8.33
N VAL A 112 -1.05 -0.42 -7.76
CA VAL A 112 -0.86 -1.61 -6.93
C VAL A 112 -0.20 -1.21 -5.62
N TYR A 113 -0.50 -1.97 -4.58
CA TYR A 113 -0.05 -1.65 -3.24
C TYR A 113 0.26 -2.93 -2.44
N ASP A 114 1.29 -2.86 -1.60
CA ASP A 114 1.63 -3.93 -0.66
C ASP A 114 2.09 -3.35 0.68
N SER A 115 1.74 -4.03 1.78
CA SER A 115 2.28 -3.70 3.10
C SER A 115 3.36 -4.68 3.55
N LYS A 116 4.43 -4.16 4.16
CA LYS A 116 5.50 -4.97 4.74
C LYS A 116 5.59 -4.73 6.24
N THR A 117 5.30 -5.74 7.03
CA THR A 117 5.38 -5.69 8.50
C THR A 117 6.67 -6.36 9.00
N LEU A 118 7.55 -5.59 9.66
CA LEU A 118 8.71 -6.18 10.37
C LEU A 118 8.42 -6.18 11.87
N ASN A 119 8.12 -7.37 12.38
CA ASN A 119 7.35 -7.50 13.61
C ASN A 119 8.16 -7.52 14.91
N ASP A 120 9.48 -7.67 14.90
CA ASP A 120 10.27 -7.72 16.14
C ASP A 120 11.73 -7.29 15.91
N ARG A 121 12.49 -7.16 17.00
CA ARG A 121 13.90 -6.70 16.94
C ARG A 121 14.79 -7.61 16.08
N LYS A 122 14.50 -8.91 16.02
CA LYS A 122 15.26 -9.88 15.22
C LYS A 122 14.91 -9.75 13.75
N SER A 123 13.64 -9.58 13.40
CA SER A 123 13.21 -9.38 12.00
C SER A 123 13.68 -8.04 11.48
N ILE A 124 13.60 -6.95 12.26
CA ILE A 124 14.18 -5.66 11.89
C ILE A 124 15.69 -5.77 11.76
N GLY A 125 16.36 -6.48 12.67
CA GLY A 125 17.82 -6.66 12.62
C GLY A 125 18.35 -7.40 11.41
N LYS A 126 17.65 -8.45 10.96
CA LYS A 126 18.15 -9.36 9.92
C LYS A 126 17.43 -9.24 8.57
N ASN A 127 16.14 -8.94 8.59
CA ASN A 127 15.29 -9.12 7.41
C ASN A 127 14.94 -7.80 6.72
N TRP A 128 15.31 -6.65 7.29
CA TRP A 128 14.97 -5.36 6.67
C TRP A 128 15.61 -5.17 5.29
N GLN A 129 16.82 -5.69 5.08
CA GLN A 129 17.48 -5.69 3.77
C GLN A 129 16.76 -6.60 2.76
N ASN A 130 16.29 -7.76 3.20
CA ASN A 130 15.48 -8.64 2.36
C ASN A 130 14.18 -7.95 1.97
N MET A 131 13.52 -7.28 2.93
CA MET A 131 12.32 -6.49 2.65
C MET A 131 12.58 -5.40 1.61
N VAL A 132 13.67 -4.64 1.71
CA VAL A 132 14.04 -3.64 0.68
C VAL A 132 14.22 -4.28 -0.70
N ASN A 133 14.87 -5.44 -0.77
CA ASN A 133 15.04 -6.17 -2.04
C ASN A 133 13.70 -6.70 -2.58
N ASP A 134 12.80 -7.14 -1.70
CA ASP A 134 11.46 -7.59 -2.06
C ASP A 134 10.67 -6.42 -2.66
N LEU A 135 10.67 -5.25 -2.02
CA LEU A 135 10.03 -4.03 -2.55
C LEU A 135 10.54 -3.67 -3.96
N ALA A 136 11.86 -3.67 -4.13
CA ALA A 136 12.50 -3.38 -5.42
C ALA A 136 12.12 -4.41 -6.49
N THR A 137 12.00 -5.69 -6.11
CA THR A 137 11.63 -6.79 -7.01
C THR A 137 10.16 -6.72 -7.39
N GLU A 138 9.29 -6.37 -6.45
CA GLU A 138 7.84 -6.19 -6.67
C GLU A 138 7.61 -5.04 -7.66
N ALA A 139 8.21 -3.87 -7.39
CA ALA A 139 8.18 -2.73 -8.31
C ALA A 139 8.71 -3.11 -9.71
N SER A 140 9.89 -3.72 -9.78
CA SER A 140 10.50 -4.14 -11.06
C SER A 140 9.59 -5.07 -11.85
N THR A 141 8.95 -6.01 -11.15
CA THR A 141 8.06 -6.99 -11.76
C THR A 141 6.89 -6.33 -12.45
N VAL A 142 6.25 -5.35 -11.81
CA VAL A 142 5.09 -4.66 -12.39
C VAL A 142 5.52 -3.66 -13.46
N HIS A 143 6.47 -2.78 -13.18
CA HIS A 143 6.91 -1.73 -14.11
C HIS A 143 7.48 -2.28 -15.42
N THR A 144 8.12 -3.45 -15.40
CA THR A 144 8.64 -4.08 -16.63
C THR A 144 7.54 -4.40 -17.65
N ARG A 145 6.30 -4.65 -17.21
CA ARG A 145 5.16 -4.90 -18.11
C ARG A 145 4.20 -3.72 -18.20
N PHE A 146 4.04 -3.00 -17.10
CA PHE A 146 3.10 -1.90 -16.95
C PHE A 146 3.85 -0.66 -16.48
N PRO A 147 4.60 0.03 -17.36
CA PRO A 147 5.49 1.13 -16.97
C PRO A 147 4.72 2.29 -16.34
N TYR A 148 3.46 2.51 -16.73
CA TYR A 148 2.59 3.54 -16.17
C TYR A 148 1.98 3.18 -14.81
N CYS A 149 2.05 1.91 -14.38
CA CYS A 149 1.48 1.50 -13.10
C CYS A 149 2.14 2.26 -11.93
N ILE A 150 1.34 2.70 -10.97
CA ILE A 150 1.80 3.31 -9.73
C ILE A 150 1.96 2.18 -8.70
N VAL A 151 3.18 1.98 -8.23
CA VAL A 151 3.49 1.03 -7.16
C VAL A 151 3.66 1.79 -5.86
N ALA A 152 2.84 1.44 -4.87
CA ALA A 152 2.87 2.03 -3.54
C ALA A 152 3.19 0.99 -2.46
N PHE A 153 3.90 1.39 -1.42
CA PHE A 153 4.22 0.52 -0.27
C PHE A 153 4.00 1.20 1.07
N ILE A 154 3.57 0.43 2.06
CA ILE A 154 3.62 0.83 3.48
C ILE A 154 4.50 -0.15 4.25
N VAL A 155 5.55 0.36 4.90
CA VAL A 155 6.44 -0.42 5.77
C VAL A 155 6.11 -0.10 7.23
N VAL A 156 5.73 -1.11 8.01
CA VAL A 156 5.26 -0.92 9.39
C VAL A 156 6.24 -1.55 10.39
N LEU A 157 6.61 -0.76 11.41
CA LEU A 157 7.67 -1.07 12.38
C LEU A 157 7.22 -0.73 13.81
N PRO A 158 7.26 -1.67 14.77
CA PRO A 158 7.02 -1.33 16.17
C PRO A 158 8.21 -0.55 16.75
N LYS A 159 7.92 0.63 17.31
CA LYS A 159 8.89 1.57 17.89
C LYS A 159 9.86 0.92 18.87
N PRO A 160 9.43 0.06 19.83
CA PRO A 160 10.35 -0.55 20.80
C PRO A 160 11.38 -1.50 20.16
N ALA A 161 11.09 -2.03 18.95
CA ALA A 161 11.97 -2.94 18.24
C ALA A 161 12.99 -2.23 17.34
N LEU A 162 12.74 -0.97 16.99
CA LEU A 162 13.53 -0.21 16.01
C LEU A 162 14.66 0.57 16.69
N GLN A 163 15.91 0.27 16.33
CA GLN A 163 17.05 1.05 16.84
C GLN A 163 17.22 2.36 16.06
N PRO A 164 17.68 3.46 16.69
CA PRO A 164 17.87 4.74 16.00
C PRO A 164 18.81 4.67 14.79
N SER A 165 19.90 3.89 14.89
CA SER A 165 20.82 3.67 13.76
C SER A 165 20.16 2.94 12.59
N GLN A 166 19.29 1.96 12.89
CA GLN A 166 18.53 1.23 11.89
C GLN A 166 17.45 2.10 11.26
N ALA A 167 16.74 2.92 12.04
CA ALA A 167 15.79 3.89 11.53
C ALA A 167 16.43 4.82 10.49
N ARG A 168 17.61 5.39 10.79
CA ARG A 168 18.36 6.22 9.83
C ARG A 168 18.81 5.49 8.57
N ALA A 169 19.12 4.19 8.68
CA ALA A 169 19.49 3.39 7.51
C ALA A 169 18.26 3.08 6.64
N LEU A 170 17.16 2.70 7.27
CA LEU A 170 15.87 2.44 6.62
C LEU A 170 15.36 3.68 5.90
N ILE A 171 15.28 4.83 6.58
CA ILE A 171 14.81 6.09 5.99
C ILE A 171 15.59 6.43 4.72
N ARG A 172 16.93 6.50 4.81
CA ARG A 172 17.78 6.81 3.63
C ARG A 172 17.62 5.82 2.48
N THR A 173 17.39 4.55 2.80
CA THR A 173 17.26 3.49 1.78
C THR A 173 15.89 3.57 1.11
N LEU A 174 14.83 3.73 1.90
CA LEU A 174 13.46 3.81 1.40
C LEU A 174 13.19 5.14 0.68
N GLU A 175 13.81 6.25 1.08
CA GLU A 175 13.72 7.53 0.35
C GLU A 175 14.29 7.41 -1.07
N ARG A 176 15.43 6.72 -1.21
CA ARG A 176 16.00 6.41 -2.53
C ARG A 176 15.14 5.45 -3.33
N LEU A 177 14.54 4.45 -2.69
CA LEU A 177 13.71 3.46 -3.38
C LEU A 177 12.37 4.07 -3.83
N GLY A 178 11.80 4.95 -3.01
CA GLY A 178 10.56 5.65 -3.28
C GLY A 178 10.77 6.93 -4.09
N SER A 179 11.68 6.97 -5.05
CA SER A 179 12.00 8.17 -5.84
C SER A 179 11.57 8.08 -7.29
N ARG A 180 10.68 7.12 -7.66
CA ARG A 180 10.15 7.04 -9.02
C ARG A 180 9.22 8.24 -9.26
N GLY A 181 9.58 9.10 -10.20
CA GLY A 181 8.78 10.26 -10.61
C GLY A 181 8.15 10.05 -11.98
N ASP A 182 8.90 9.45 -12.91
CA ASP A 182 8.52 9.27 -14.32
C ASP A 182 8.43 7.78 -14.69
N GLU A 183 7.60 7.42 -15.68
CA GLU A 183 7.53 6.04 -16.14
C GLU A 183 8.84 5.50 -16.73
N LEU A 184 9.72 6.38 -17.23
CA LEU A 184 11.04 6.05 -17.78
C LEU A 184 12.12 5.89 -16.71
N ASP A 185 11.82 6.24 -15.45
CA ASP A 185 12.72 5.97 -14.34
C ASP A 185 12.92 4.46 -14.13
N GLN A 186 13.95 4.12 -13.35
CA GLN A 186 14.36 2.75 -13.13
C GLN A 186 13.22 1.91 -12.52
N HIS A 187 12.94 0.74 -13.12
CA HIS A 187 11.79 -0.09 -12.75
C HIS A 187 11.75 -0.55 -11.29
N HIS A 188 12.90 -0.61 -10.63
CA HIS A 188 13.00 -1.05 -9.24
C HIS A 188 12.59 0.02 -8.22
N LEU A 189 12.39 1.26 -8.66
CA LEU A 189 11.90 2.35 -7.83
C LEU A 189 10.36 2.29 -7.74
N ALA A 190 9.81 2.86 -6.67
CA ALA A 190 8.37 2.99 -6.43
C ALA A 190 7.95 4.47 -6.38
N GLU A 191 6.71 4.75 -6.76
CA GLU A 191 6.11 6.09 -6.76
C GLU A 191 5.87 6.61 -5.36
N ALA A 192 5.52 5.72 -4.43
CA ALA A 192 5.21 6.10 -3.07
C ALA A 192 5.62 4.99 -2.09
N ILE A 193 6.36 5.35 -1.06
CA ILE A 193 6.65 4.47 0.07
C ILE A 193 6.36 5.28 1.33
N ALA A 194 5.57 4.74 2.25
CA ALA A 194 5.46 5.26 3.60
C ALA A 194 6.12 4.32 4.60
N MET A 195 6.76 4.90 5.61
CA MET A 195 7.34 4.17 6.74
C MET A 195 6.56 4.57 8.00
N CYS A 196 5.86 3.62 8.59
CA CYS A 196 5.02 3.81 9.77
C CYS A 196 5.71 3.19 10.98
N VAL A 197 6.30 4.02 11.83
CA VAL A 197 6.78 3.60 13.15
C VAL A 197 5.62 3.76 14.13
N TRP A 198 5.17 2.70 14.78
CA TRP A 198 4.02 2.75 15.70
C TRP A 198 4.40 2.30 17.11
N ASP A 199 3.70 2.83 18.11
CA ASP A 199 3.88 2.47 19.52
C ASP A 199 2.85 1.42 19.96
N PRO A 200 3.28 0.20 20.32
CA PRO A 200 2.40 -0.86 20.81
C PRO A 200 1.59 -0.51 22.07
N ASP A 201 2.06 0.39 22.92
CA ASP A 201 1.38 0.65 24.19
C ASP A 201 0.24 1.67 24.01
N THR A 202 0.39 2.58 23.05
CA THR A 202 -0.56 3.67 22.79
C THR A 202 -1.38 3.49 21.52
N GLY A 203 -0.89 2.70 20.57
CA GLY A 203 -1.45 2.58 19.21
C GLY A 203 -1.13 3.77 18.30
N GLN A 204 -0.31 4.73 18.74
CA GLN A 204 0.01 5.92 17.95
C GLN A 204 1.10 5.64 16.92
N ILE A 205 0.99 6.26 15.74
CA ILE A 205 2.09 6.35 14.77
C ILE A 205 2.98 7.53 15.17
N ASP A 206 4.29 7.29 15.21
CA ASP A 206 5.31 8.26 15.61
C ASP A 206 5.37 9.40 14.58
N ASN A 207 5.09 10.62 15.05
CA ASN A 207 5.13 11.82 14.23
C ASN A 207 6.54 12.39 14.01
N ALA A 208 7.54 11.89 14.74
CA ALA A 208 8.94 12.29 14.59
C ALA A 208 9.76 11.32 13.72
N VAL A 209 9.23 10.12 13.43
CA VAL A 209 9.94 9.11 12.63
C VAL A 209 9.00 8.50 11.58
N PRO A 210 9.24 8.73 10.27
CA PRO A 210 10.29 9.56 9.67
C PRO A 210 10.16 11.07 10.03
N PRO A 211 11.23 11.87 9.83
CA PRO A 211 11.17 13.32 10.00
C PRO A 211 10.00 13.97 9.23
N PRO A 212 9.43 15.08 9.73
CA PRO A 212 8.24 15.69 9.12
C PRO A 212 8.38 16.09 7.65
N ASP A 213 9.59 16.36 7.18
CA ASP A 213 9.93 16.72 5.79
C ASP A 213 10.23 15.50 4.90
N SER A 214 10.26 14.29 5.46
CA SER A 214 10.54 13.08 4.69
C SER A 214 9.36 12.70 3.79
N ILE A 215 9.67 12.29 2.57
CA ILE A 215 8.69 11.72 1.63
C ILE A 215 8.07 10.39 2.12
N LEU A 216 8.64 9.80 3.17
CA LEU A 216 8.20 8.54 3.77
C LEU A 216 7.10 8.72 4.83
N ARG A 217 6.69 9.95 5.12
CA ARG A 217 5.55 10.22 6.00
C ARG A 217 4.28 9.59 5.42
N ILE A 218 3.48 8.91 6.26
CA ILE A 218 2.20 8.34 5.82
C ILE A 218 1.28 9.43 5.25
N GLU A 219 1.41 10.66 5.77
CA GLU A 219 0.66 11.83 5.35
C GLU A 219 1.07 12.34 3.95
N ALA A 220 2.30 12.02 3.50
CA ALA A 220 2.81 12.40 2.19
C ALA A 220 2.33 11.45 1.09
N LEU A 221 1.99 10.20 1.42
CA LEU A 221 1.64 9.15 0.47
C LEU A 221 0.48 9.54 -0.47
N PRO A 222 -0.65 10.09 0.01
CA PRO A 222 -1.73 10.59 -0.86
C PRO A 222 -1.28 11.69 -1.84
N GLY A 223 -0.41 12.60 -1.38
CA GLY A 223 0.14 13.70 -2.16
C GLY A 223 1.11 13.27 -3.24
N ARG A 224 1.56 12.01 -3.22
CA ARG A 224 2.39 11.42 -4.27
C ARG A 224 1.58 10.59 -5.24
N ILE A 225 0.67 9.75 -4.73
CA ILE A 225 -0.15 8.87 -5.57
C ILE A 225 -1.11 9.67 -6.44
N HIS A 226 -1.82 10.64 -5.86
CA HIS A 226 -2.88 11.34 -6.58
C HIS A 226 -2.38 12.17 -7.77
N PRO A 227 -1.34 13.03 -7.63
CA PRO A 227 -0.83 13.77 -8.78
C PRO A 227 -0.27 12.84 -9.87
N THR A 228 0.47 11.80 -9.48
CA THR A 228 1.01 10.81 -10.42
C THR A 228 -0.11 10.07 -11.16
N TYR A 229 -1.21 9.75 -10.46
CA TYR A 229 -2.36 9.10 -11.07
C TYR A 229 -3.03 10.02 -12.11
N LEU A 230 -3.24 11.29 -11.76
CA LEU A 230 -3.80 12.26 -12.69
C LEU A 230 -2.89 12.46 -13.90
N ASP A 231 -1.59 12.61 -13.70
CA ASP A 231 -0.63 12.81 -14.78
C ASP A 231 -0.67 11.66 -15.81
N ARG A 232 -0.70 10.41 -15.33
CA ARG A 232 -0.66 9.21 -16.19
C ARG A 232 -2.00 8.79 -16.77
N TYR A 233 -3.10 9.10 -16.09
CA TYR A 233 -4.42 8.55 -16.42
C TYR A 233 -5.52 9.61 -16.58
N LYS A 234 -5.16 10.88 -16.71
CA LYS A 234 -6.11 11.94 -17.10
C LYS A 234 -6.87 11.52 -18.37
N ASN A 235 -8.17 11.78 -18.39
CA ASN A 235 -9.08 11.48 -19.50
C ASN A 235 -9.29 9.98 -19.78
N LEU A 236 -8.93 9.09 -18.85
CA LEU A 236 -9.28 7.66 -18.93
C LEU A 236 -10.36 7.33 -17.89
N PRO A 237 -11.31 6.40 -18.19
CA PRO A 237 -12.31 5.96 -17.21
C PRO A 237 -11.68 5.60 -15.86
N PRO A 238 -12.27 5.97 -14.72
CA PRO A 238 -13.59 6.62 -14.55
C PRO A 238 -13.52 8.15 -14.66
N HIS A 239 -12.36 8.71 -14.96
CA HIS A 239 -12.11 10.16 -15.02
C HIS A 239 -12.14 10.67 -16.47
N GLU A 240 -12.98 10.06 -17.33
CA GLU A 240 -13.33 10.69 -18.62
C GLU A 240 -13.84 12.09 -18.30
N ALA A 241 -13.14 13.10 -18.81
CA ALA A 241 -13.51 14.48 -18.59
C ALA A 241 -14.96 14.67 -19.06
N GLU A 242 -15.73 15.41 -18.25
CA GLU A 242 -17.07 15.90 -18.58
C GLU A 242 -17.12 16.67 -19.92
N GLU A 243 -15.97 16.96 -20.54
CA GLU A 243 -15.82 17.54 -21.88
C GLU A 243 -16.60 16.78 -22.98
N MET A 244 -16.80 15.46 -22.87
CA MET A 244 -17.68 14.74 -23.82
C MET A 244 -19.18 14.96 -23.56
N ARG A 245 -19.59 15.30 -22.32
CA ARG A 245 -20.99 15.66 -22.03
C ARG A 245 -21.32 17.04 -22.57
N GLU A 246 -20.44 18.02 -22.38
CA GLU A 246 -20.62 19.37 -22.94
C GLU A 246 -20.60 19.37 -24.48
N ALA A 247 -19.77 18.53 -25.11
CA ALA A 247 -19.80 18.37 -26.57
C ALA A 247 -21.09 17.71 -27.08
N SER A 248 -21.63 16.72 -26.35
CA SER A 248 -22.89 16.06 -26.73
C SER A 248 -24.14 16.92 -26.47
N GLU A 249 -24.07 17.86 -25.52
CA GLU A 249 -25.16 18.81 -25.23
C GLU A 249 -25.10 20.03 -26.17
N GLY A 250 -23.92 20.44 -26.63
CA GLY A 250 -23.76 21.53 -27.60
C GLY A 250 -24.11 21.16 -29.06
N GLU A 251 -23.94 19.90 -29.47
CA GLU A 251 -24.34 19.44 -30.81
C GLU A 251 -25.87 19.25 -30.96
N ALA A 252 -26.59 19.02 -29.85
CA ALA A 252 -28.05 18.88 -29.87
C ALA A 252 -28.78 20.22 -30.10
N ASP A 253 -28.17 21.34 -29.69
CA ASP A 253 -28.73 22.68 -29.86
C ASP A 253 -28.45 23.30 -31.25
N GLU A 254 -27.49 22.75 -32.02
CA GLU A 254 -27.18 23.20 -33.39
C GLU A 254 -28.01 22.49 -34.48
N GLU A 255 -28.68 21.37 -34.17
CA GLU A 255 -29.57 20.67 -35.12
C GLU A 255 -31.04 21.15 -35.08
N GLU A 256 -31.42 22.04 -34.14
CA GLU A 256 -32.77 22.64 -34.07
C GLU A 256 -32.84 24.14 -34.48
N GLY A 257 -31.79 24.69 -35.10
CA GLY A 257 -31.69 26.10 -35.55
C GLY A 257 -32.01 26.37 -37.01
#